data_AF-L7UFR9-F1
#
_entry.id   AF-L7UFR9-F1
#
_cell.length_a   1.000
_cell.length_b   1.000
_cell.length_c   1.000
_cell.angle_alpha   90.00
_cell.angle_beta   90.00
_cell.angle_gamma   90.00
#
_symmetry.space_group_name_H-M   'P 1'
#
loop_
_entity.id
_entity.type
_entity.pdbx_description
1 polymer ?
#
loop_
_entity_poly.entity_id
_entity_poly.type
_entity_poly.pdbx_seq_one_letter_code
_entity_poly.pdbx_strand_id
1 'polypeptide(L)'
;MKTSCQWFAVLWVGVSSVAFAQRPELTPATPEATCEVTPDVRVTTLAGHPFSVEPTGVYTLTRAVSHVQMRVGMSEGAGAPILAAVAFKHRESGCLISVDATGVQYGSKLDCEDGEIQVTTTKALVIIRTPDQDVITVTRPATPMGPLSLRITVAAKGSFRSTMGLCGPYTNPPAKGLVWTGTRVEKDVHLYARRWRVADEVTSRESSLFFQLGEAQKRARGE
;
A
#
# COMPACT_ATOMS: atom_id res chain seq x y z
N MET A 1 29.25 -52.28 72.56
CA MET A 1 30.13 -53.03 71.64
C MET A 1 29.95 -52.49 70.23
N LYS A 2 31.08 -52.39 69.52
CA LYS A 2 31.30 -51.73 68.21
C LYS A 2 30.30 -52.16 67.12
N THR A 3 29.85 -51.24 66.28
CA THR A 3 30.33 -51.11 64.88
C THR A 3 29.72 -49.88 64.19
N SER A 4 30.58 -49.24 63.39
CA SER A 4 30.40 -48.02 62.62
C SER A 4 29.42 -48.16 61.45
N CYS A 5 28.80 -47.05 61.04
CA CYS A 5 28.69 -46.73 59.62
C CYS A 5 28.48 -45.21 59.42
N GLN A 6 29.53 -44.55 58.94
CA GLN A 6 29.46 -43.27 58.23
C GLN A 6 28.66 -43.48 56.94
N TRP A 7 27.71 -42.61 56.62
CA TRP A 7 27.31 -42.36 55.24
C TRP A 7 27.12 -40.88 54.98
N PHE A 8 27.59 -40.51 53.80
CA PHE A 8 27.87 -39.19 53.27
C PHE A 8 26.62 -38.32 53.08
N ALA A 9 26.84 -37.02 53.23
CA ALA A 9 25.97 -35.96 52.74
C ALA A 9 25.77 -36.08 51.22
N VAL A 10 24.51 -36.00 50.77
CA VAL A 10 24.18 -35.60 49.40
C VAL A 10 23.30 -34.36 49.52
N LEU A 11 23.94 -33.20 49.42
CA LEU A 11 23.26 -31.93 49.13
C LEU A 11 22.69 -32.03 47.72
N TRP A 12 21.40 -32.32 47.62
CA TRP A 12 20.63 -32.07 46.40
C TRP A 12 20.45 -30.56 46.27
N VAL A 13 21.38 -29.92 45.58
CA VAL A 13 21.18 -28.59 45.01
C VAL A 13 20.14 -28.78 43.91
N GLY A 14 18.87 -28.58 44.27
CA GLY A 14 17.79 -28.41 43.31
C GLY A 14 18.07 -27.15 42.51
N VAL A 15 18.83 -27.27 41.43
CA VAL A 15 18.90 -26.28 40.37
C VAL A 15 17.50 -26.24 39.80
N SER A 16 16.69 -25.32 40.33
CA SER A 16 15.40 -24.98 39.78
C SER A 16 15.70 -24.49 38.37
N SER A 17 15.49 -25.37 37.40
CA SER A 17 15.48 -25.04 35.99
C SER A 17 14.36 -24.01 35.83
N VAL A 18 14.72 -22.74 35.98
CA VAL A 18 13.93 -21.65 35.45
C VAL A 18 13.95 -21.91 33.96
N ALA A 19 12.92 -22.61 33.48
CA ALA A 19 12.53 -22.57 32.10
C ALA A 19 12.29 -21.09 31.82
N PHE A 20 13.33 -20.41 31.35
CA PHE A 20 13.18 -19.28 30.46
C PHE A 20 12.34 -19.83 29.32
N ALA A 21 11.02 -19.78 29.49
CA ALA A 21 10.10 -19.73 28.38
C ALA A 21 10.70 -18.63 27.51
N GLN A 22 11.30 -19.05 26.39
CA GLN A 22 11.73 -18.14 25.36
C GLN A 22 10.48 -17.32 25.07
N ARG A 23 10.47 -16.10 25.61
CA ARG A 23 9.55 -15.04 25.21
C ARG A 23 9.58 -15.15 23.68
N PRO A 24 8.45 -15.42 23.00
CA PRO A 24 8.47 -15.50 21.55
C PRO A 24 9.17 -14.21 21.11
N GLU A 25 10.38 -14.35 20.57
CA GLU A 25 11.14 -13.22 20.08
C GLU A 25 10.16 -12.51 19.19
N LEU A 26 9.78 -11.30 19.61
CA LEU A 26 9.04 -10.36 18.80
C LEU A 26 9.89 -10.26 17.55
N THR A 27 9.51 -10.98 16.50
CA THR A 27 10.14 -10.87 15.21
C THR A 27 10.09 -9.38 14.93
N PRO A 28 11.25 -8.70 14.79
CA PRO A 28 11.27 -7.25 14.73
C PRO A 28 10.30 -6.84 13.64
N ALA A 29 9.34 -5.99 14.01
CA ALA A 29 8.33 -5.46 13.11
C ALA A 29 9.06 -5.01 11.85
N THR A 30 8.70 -5.51 10.67
CA THR A 30 9.27 -5.03 9.42
C THR A 30 9.05 -3.52 9.42
N PRO A 31 10.12 -2.70 9.50
CA PRO A 31 9.97 -1.26 9.72
C PRO A 31 9.27 -0.59 8.53
N GLU A 32 9.13 -1.31 7.43
CA GLU A 32 8.46 -0.90 6.21
C GLU A 32 7.76 -2.12 5.58
N ALA A 33 6.71 -1.87 4.80
CA ALA A 33 6.11 -2.85 3.89
C ALA A 33 5.81 -2.19 2.55
N THR A 34 5.78 -3.01 1.50
CA THR A 34 5.62 -2.52 0.13
C THR A 34 4.41 -3.16 -0.53
N CYS A 35 3.57 -2.33 -1.14
CA CYS A 35 2.52 -2.74 -2.05
C CYS A 35 2.98 -2.42 -3.48
N GLU A 36 2.85 -3.37 -4.39
CA GLU A 36 3.32 -3.22 -5.77
C GLU A 36 2.20 -3.49 -6.75
N VAL A 37 2.18 -2.76 -7.87
CA VAL A 37 1.31 -3.01 -9.02
C VAL A 37 2.19 -3.05 -10.25
N THR A 38 2.17 -4.18 -10.94
CA THR A 38 2.90 -4.38 -12.18
C THR A 38 2.14 -3.79 -13.38
N PRO A 39 2.81 -3.64 -14.54
CA PRO A 39 2.16 -3.17 -15.77
C PRO A 39 0.92 -3.96 -16.20
N ASP A 40 0.93 -5.27 -16.02
CA ASP A 40 -0.17 -6.23 -16.26
C ASP A 40 -1.17 -6.29 -15.11
N VAL A 41 -1.15 -5.31 -14.20
CA VAL A 41 -2.13 -5.14 -13.11
C VAL A 41 -2.15 -6.30 -12.11
N ARG A 42 -0.99 -6.92 -11.90
CA ARG A 42 -0.78 -7.82 -10.77
C ARG A 42 -0.40 -6.99 -9.55
N VAL A 43 -1.20 -7.12 -8.50
CA VAL A 43 -1.01 -6.44 -7.22
C VAL A 43 -0.33 -7.40 -6.25
N THR A 44 0.72 -6.94 -5.57
CA THR A 44 1.27 -7.58 -4.37
C THR A 44 0.91 -6.72 -3.16
N THR A 45 0.14 -7.28 -2.22
CA THR A 45 -0.28 -6.57 -0.99
C THR A 45 0.88 -6.26 -0.06
N LEU A 46 0.65 -5.38 0.93
CA LEU A 46 1.61 -5.09 2.00
C LEU A 46 2.01 -6.33 2.82
N ALA A 47 1.14 -7.34 2.86
CA ALA A 47 1.40 -8.63 3.50
C ALA A 47 2.06 -9.67 2.55
N GLY A 48 2.39 -9.28 1.31
CA GLY A 48 3.09 -10.11 0.34
C GLY A 48 2.21 -11.05 -0.50
N HIS A 49 0.89 -10.94 -0.42
CA HIS A 49 -0.04 -11.77 -1.21
C HIS A 49 -0.23 -11.19 -2.61
N PRO A 50 0.10 -11.94 -3.69
CA PRO A 50 -0.10 -11.49 -5.06
C PRO A 50 -1.49 -11.86 -5.60
N PHE A 51 -2.07 -11.01 -6.45
CA PHE A 51 -3.32 -11.29 -7.17
C PHE A 51 -3.49 -10.38 -8.41
N SER A 52 -4.35 -10.75 -9.35
CA SER A 52 -4.62 -9.95 -10.56
C SER A 52 -5.90 -9.13 -10.42
N VAL A 53 -5.93 -7.96 -11.06
CA VAL A 53 -7.12 -7.09 -11.13
C VAL A 53 -7.67 -7.05 -12.55
N GLU A 54 -8.83 -7.66 -12.74
CA GLU A 54 -9.56 -7.77 -14.01
C GLU A 54 -11.05 -7.65 -13.62
N PRO A 55 -11.77 -6.53 -13.85
CA PRO A 55 -11.81 -5.76 -15.10
C PRO A 55 -11.17 -4.35 -15.06
N THR A 56 -11.28 -3.61 -16.16
CA THR A 56 -10.97 -2.18 -16.23
C THR A 56 -11.76 -1.34 -15.23
N GLY A 57 -11.30 -0.12 -14.97
CA GLY A 57 -11.99 0.84 -14.11
C GLY A 57 -11.05 1.47 -13.10
N VAL A 58 -11.65 2.16 -12.13
CA VAL A 58 -10.90 2.85 -11.07
C VAL A 58 -10.97 2.03 -9.79
N TYR A 59 -9.83 1.82 -9.15
CA TYR A 59 -9.72 1.04 -7.93
C TYR A 59 -9.00 1.81 -6.83
N THR A 60 -9.46 1.68 -5.58
CA THR A 60 -8.74 2.17 -4.41
C THR A 60 -7.64 1.19 -4.02
N LEU A 61 -6.39 1.61 -4.16
CA LEU A 61 -5.23 0.84 -3.70
C LEU A 61 -5.07 0.94 -2.19
N THR A 62 -5.18 2.15 -1.68
CA THR A 62 -5.00 2.43 -0.26
C THR A 62 -5.73 3.71 0.11
N ARG A 63 -6.41 3.71 1.25
CA ARG A 63 -7.13 4.85 1.80
C ARG A 63 -6.84 4.97 3.28
N ALA A 64 -6.17 6.06 3.66
CA ALA A 64 -5.93 6.51 5.03
C ALA A 64 -5.94 8.06 5.05
N VAL A 65 -4.92 8.70 5.63
CA VAL A 65 -4.67 10.15 5.47
C VAL A 65 -4.34 10.46 4.01
N SER A 66 -3.55 9.60 3.38
CA SER A 66 -3.33 9.58 1.94
C SER A 66 -4.26 8.57 1.26
N HIS A 67 -4.80 8.94 0.10
CA HIS A 67 -5.64 8.08 -0.73
C HIS A 67 -4.96 7.89 -2.09
N VAL A 68 -4.72 6.65 -2.47
CA VAL A 68 -4.19 6.28 -3.78
C VAL A 68 -5.24 5.47 -4.53
N GLN A 69 -5.54 5.91 -5.75
CA GLN A 69 -6.35 5.17 -6.70
C GLN A 69 -5.53 4.83 -7.92
N MET A 70 -5.86 3.71 -8.56
CA MET A 70 -5.34 3.35 -9.86
C MET A 70 -6.46 3.27 -10.88
N ARG A 71 -6.13 3.62 -12.12
CA ARG A 71 -6.99 3.43 -13.27
C ARG A 71 -6.45 2.30 -14.12
N VAL A 72 -7.26 1.27 -14.26
CA VAL A 72 -7.01 0.12 -15.13
C VAL A 72 -7.72 0.37 -16.46
N GLY A 73 -6.96 0.40 -17.54
CA GLY A 73 -7.46 0.54 -18.91
C GLY A 73 -7.19 -0.73 -19.74
N MET A 74 -7.56 -0.70 -21.01
CA MET A 74 -7.17 -1.73 -21.97
C MET A 74 -5.91 -1.28 -22.73
N SER A 75 -4.98 -2.19 -22.94
CA SER A 75 -3.86 -1.97 -23.85
C SER A 75 -4.35 -1.93 -25.30
N GLU A 76 -3.93 -0.91 -26.05
CA GLU A 76 -4.13 -0.85 -27.49
C GLU A 76 -3.32 -1.98 -28.15
N GLY A 77 -4.02 -2.95 -28.74
CA GLY A 77 -3.42 -4.05 -29.52
C GLY A 77 -3.27 -5.39 -28.79
N ALA A 78 -3.12 -5.41 -27.46
CA ALA A 78 -3.00 -6.67 -26.72
C ALA A 78 -4.33 -7.19 -26.15
N GLY A 79 -5.35 -6.34 -26.05
CA GLY A 79 -6.64 -6.72 -25.46
C GLY A 79 -6.56 -7.13 -23.98
N ALA A 80 -5.48 -6.74 -23.30
CA ALA A 80 -5.22 -7.07 -21.89
C ALA A 80 -5.35 -5.81 -21.00
N PRO A 81 -5.77 -5.97 -19.73
CA PRO A 81 -5.79 -4.89 -18.76
C PRO A 81 -4.39 -4.34 -18.49
N ILE A 82 -4.27 -3.03 -18.34
CA ILE A 82 -3.03 -2.34 -17.98
C ILE A 82 -3.26 -1.24 -16.95
N LEU A 83 -2.22 -0.96 -16.15
CA LEU A 83 -2.21 0.23 -15.29
C LEU A 83 -2.01 1.47 -16.17
N ALA A 84 -3.08 2.25 -16.34
CA ALA A 84 -3.13 3.39 -17.25
C ALA A 84 -2.87 4.74 -16.57
N ALA A 85 -3.22 4.87 -15.28
CA ALA A 85 -2.90 6.04 -14.49
C ALA A 85 -2.98 5.75 -12.99
N VAL A 86 -2.36 6.61 -12.18
CA VAL A 86 -2.41 6.58 -10.72
C VAL A 86 -2.81 7.98 -10.23
N ALA A 87 -3.74 8.05 -9.29
CA ALA A 87 -4.12 9.30 -8.62
C ALA A 87 -3.79 9.22 -7.13
N PHE A 88 -3.28 10.31 -6.58
CA PHE A 88 -2.96 10.51 -5.19
C PHE A 88 -3.73 11.72 -4.65
N LYS A 89 -4.28 11.57 -3.44
CA LYS A 89 -4.84 12.67 -2.66
C LYS A 89 -4.28 12.64 -1.25
N HIS A 90 -3.70 13.74 -0.82
CA HIS A 90 -3.46 13.97 0.61
C HIS A 90 -4.70 14.63 1.22
N ARG A 91 -5.30 14.00 2.24
CA ARG A 91 -6.60 14.46 2.77
C ARG A 91 -6.49 15.78 3.51
N GLU A 92 -5.43 15.97 4.28
CA GLU A 92 -5.29 17.13 5.16
C GLU A 92 -4.99 18.40 4.38
N SER A 93 -4.04 18.33 3.44
CA SER A 93 -3.67 19.50 2.63
C SER A 93 -4.53 19.67 1.37
N GLY A 94 -5.32 18.67 0.99
CA GLY A 94 -6.10 18.69 -0.25
C GLY A 94 -5.27 18.44 -1.52
N CYS A 95 -3.95 18.28 -1.41
CA CYS A 95 -3.06 18.00 -2.54
C CYS A 95 -3.58 16.84 -3.40
N LEU A 96 -3.74 17.11 -4.69
CA LEU A 96 -4.24 16.17 -5.69
C LEU A 96 -3.23 16.05 -6.83
N ILE A 97 -2.78 14.82 -7.09
CA ILE A 97 -1.80 14.50 -8.12
C ILE A 97 -2.33 13.33 -8.96
N SER A 98 -2.16 13.38 -10.27
CA SER A 98 -2.30 12.22 -11.15
C SER A 98 -1.02 12.00 -11.95
N VAL A 99 -0.69 10.73 -12.17
CA VAL A 99 0.44 10.30 -12.98
C VAL A 99 -0.06 9.35 -14.06
N ASP A 100 0.28 9.64 -15.31
CA ASP A 100 0.04 8.77 -16.45
C ASP A 100 1.32 8.63 -17.31
N ALA A 101 1.21 7.96 -18.46
CA ALA A 101 2.34 7.75 -19.36
C ALA A 101 2.92 9.08 -19.91
N THR A 102 2.11 10.14 -19.97
CA THR A 102 2.50 11.45 -20.52
C THR A 102 3.18 12.32 -19.47
N GLY A 103 2.79 12.23 -18.20
CA GLY A 103 3.33 13.12 -17.19
C GLY A 103 2.63 13.11 -15.85
N VAL A 104 2.86 14.20 -15.12
CA VAL A 104 2.30 14.47 -13.80
C VAL A 104 1.37 15.67 -13.91
N GLN A 105 0.16 15.52 -13.40
CA GLN A 105 -0.86 16.55 -13.35
C GLN A 105 -1.17 16.88 -11.89
N TYR A 106 -1.41 18.16 -11.61
CA TYR A 106 -1.74 18.66 -10.29
C TYR A 106 -3.14 19.26 -10.32
N GLY A 107 -3.87 19.14 -9.22
CA GLY A 107 -5.08 19.94 -8.97
C GLY A 107 -4.69 21.36 -8.59
N SER A 108 -3.78 21.47 -7.61
CA SER A 108 -3.11 22.69 -7.18
C SER A 108 -1.72 22.30 -6.69
N LYS A 109 -0.68 22.99 -7.16
CA LYS A 109 0.70 22.76 -6.67
C LYS A 109 0.90 23.32 -5.27
N LEU A 110 0.23 24.44 -4.96
CA LEU A 110 0.29 25.11 -3.66
C LEU A 110 -0.24 24.20 -2.55
N ASP A 111 -1.36 23.51 -2.78
CA ASP A 111 -1.94 22.55 -1.81
C ASP A 111 -0.98 21.39 -1.48
N CYS A 112 -0.06 21.07 -2.39
CA CYS A 112 0.98 20.06 -2.18
C CYS A 112 2.17 20.64 -1.40
N GLU A 113 2.59 21.86 -1.71
CA GLU A 113 3.66 22.56 -0.99
C GLU A 113 3.26 22.86 0.47
N ASP A 114 2.04 23.35 0.69
CA ASP A 114 1.48 23.62 2.02
C ASP A 114 1.33 22.35 2.86
N GLY A 115 1.13 21.20 2.20
CA GLY A 115 1.08 19.88 2.83
C GLY A 115 2.44 19.22 3.04
N GLU A 116 3.53 19.92 2.74
CA GLU A 116 4.90 19.38 2.74
C GLU A 116 5.07 18.12 1.87
N ILE A 117 4.23 17.97 0.84
CA ILE A 117 4.26 16.84 -0.09
C ILE A 117 5.37 17.08 -1.12
N GLN A 118 6.42 16.27 -1.07
CA GLN A 118 7.55 16.40 -1.99
C GLN A 118 7.34 15.50 -3.21
N VAL A 119 7.37 16.11 -4.40
CA VAL A 119 7.26 15.38 -5.68
C VAL A 119 8.55 15.51 -6.47
N THR A 120 9.24 14.39 -6.68
CA THR A 120 10.44 14.31 -7.54
C THR A 120 10.06 13.62 -8.84
N THR A 121 10.33 14.26 -9.98
CA THR A 121 10.00 13.71 -11.31
C THR A 121 11.24 13.61 -12.19
N THR A 122 11.43 12.44 -12.79
CA THR A 122 12.41 12.15 -13.84
C THR A 122 11.69 11.59 -15.06
N LYS A 123 12.41 11.31 -16.17
CA LYS A 123 11.80 10.70 -17.36
C LYS A 123 11.11 9.36 -17.05
N ALA A 124 11.73 8.52 -16.23
CA ALA A 124 11.23 7.16 -15.95
C ALA A 124 10.47 7.03 -14.63
N LEU A 125 10.64 7.97 -13.68
CA LEU A 125 10.12 7.81 -12.32
C LEU A 125 9.44 9.08 -11.83
N VAL A 126 8.34 8.91 -11.11
CA VAL A 126 7.70 9.93 -10.27
C VAL A 126 7.68 9.41 -8.84
N ILE A 127 8.23 10.18 -7.92
CA ILE A 127 8.30 9.83 -6.50
C ILE A 127 7.54 10.90 -5.72
N ILE A 128 6.52 10.49 -4.98
CA ILE A 128 5.74 11.33 -4.07
C ILE A 128 6.08 10.90 -2.65
N ARG A 129 6.58 11.82 -1.83
CA ARG A 129 6.85 11.61 -0.41
C ARG A 129 5.89 12.44 0.42
N THR A 130 5.26 11.78 1.38
CA THR A 130 4.36 12.41 2.35
C THR A 130 5.15 12.89 3.58
N PRO A 131 4.62 13.85 4.37
CA PRO A 131 5.23 14.25 5.65
C PRO A 131 5.37 13.08 6.63
N ASP A 132 4.48 12.09 6.53
CA ASP A 132 4.51 10.87 7.35
C ASP A 132 5.53 9.82 6.85
N GLN A 133 6.44 10.19 5.94
CA GLN A 133 7.50 9.33 5.40
C GLN A 133 7.03 8.21 4.48
N ASP A 134 5.73 8.13 4.15
CA ASP A 134 5.26 7.19 3.13
C ASP A 134 5.72 7.63 1.74
N VAL A 135 6.10 6.65 0.91
CA VAL A 135 6.67 6.89 -0.43
C VAL A 135 5.86 6.17 -1.49
N ILE A 136 5.41 6.92 -2.49
CA ILE A 136 4.73 6.39 -3.68
C ILE A 136 5.65 6.60 -4.88
N THR A 137 6.01 5.52 -5.54
CA THR A 137 6.89 5.52 -6.71
C THR A 137 6.12 4.98 -7.91
N VAL A 138 5.95 5.82 -8.93
CA VAL A 138 5.34 5.44 -10.20
C VAL A 138 6.44 5.36 -11.25
N THR A 139 6.59 4.20 -11.89
CA THR A 139 7.50 4.03 -13.04
C THR A 139 6.71 4.23 -14.31
N ARG A 140 7.17 5.18 -15.12
CA ARG A 140 6.57 5.47 -16.42
C ARG A 140 7.14 4.55 -17.50
N PRO A 141 6.33 4.20 -18.50
CA PRO A 141 6.79 3.45 -19.67
C PRO A 141 7.88 4.22 -20.43
N ALA A 142 8.71 3.47 -21.17
CA ALA A 142 9.64 4.06 -22.14
C ALA A 142 8.94 4.69 -23.34
N THR A 143 7.69 4.28 -23.61
CA THR A 143 6.86 4.77 -24.72
C THR A 143 5.68 5.61 -24.20
N PRO A 144 5.26 6.69 -24.89
CA PRO A 144 4.21 7.60 -24.41
C PRO A 144 2.82 6.99 -24.15
N MET A 145 2.59 5.75 -24.58
CA MET A 145 1.31 5.02 -24.42
C MET A 145 1.49 3.68 -23.72
N GLY A 146 2.66 3.42 -23.14
CA GLY A 146 2.92 2.16 -22.45
C GLY A 146 2.24 2.08 -21.08
N PRO A 147 2.18 0.87 -20.49
CA PRO A 147 1.65 0.67 -19.15
C PRO A 147 2.61 1.20 -18.07
N LEU A 148 2.05 1.69 -16.97
CA LEU A 148 2.82 2.14 -15.81
C LEU A 148 3.10 0.98 -14.86
N SER A 149 4.08 1.14 -13.97
CA SER A 149 4.14 0.34 -12.74
C SER A 149 4.09 1.24 -11.52
N LEU A 150 3.70 0.68 -10.38
CA LEU A 150 3.53 1.43 -9.12
C LEU A 150 4.11 0.63 -7.96
N ARG A 151 4.78 1.33 -7.06
CA ARG A 151 5.26 0.83 -5.78
C ARG A 151 4.88 1.82 -4.69
N ILE A 152 4.22 1.35 -3.65
CA ILE A 152 3.86 2.13 -2.46
C ILE A 152 4.62 1.50 -1.29
N THR A 153 5.58 2.23 -0.73
CA THR A 153 6.29 1.85 0.48
C THR A 153 5.66 2.57 1.67
N VAL A 154 5.15 1.78 2.61
CA VAL A 154 4.52 2.23 3.85
C VAL A 154 5.52 2.11 4.98
N ALA A 155 5.79 3.21 5.67
CA ALA A 155 6.69 3.23 6.80
C ALA A 155 5.99 2.84 8.11
N ALA A 156 6.73 2.30 9.08
CA ALA A 156 6.25 2.01 10.43
C ALA A 156 5.97 3.28 11.26
N LYS A 157 6.15 4.49 10.74
CA LYS A 157 5.59 5.70 11.34
C LYS A 157 4.62 6.42 10.41
N GLY A 158 4.34 5.80 9.26
CA GLY A 158 3.54 6.35 8.18
C GLY A 158 2.05 6.32 8.42
N SER A 159 1.38 7.19 7.68
CA SER A 159 -0.06 7.36 7.65
C SER A 159 -0.78 6.16 7.03
N PHE A 160 -0.07 5.36 6.22
CA PHE A 160 -0.63 4.15 5.62
C PHE A 160 -0.77 2.94 6.57
N ARG A 161 -0.67 3.13 7.90
CA ARG A 161 -0.91 2.07 8.88
C ARG A 161 -2.38 1.65 9.01
N SER A 162 -3.30 2.57 8.80
CA SER A 162 -4.75 2.33 8.90
C SER A 162 -5.38 2.05 7.54
N THR A 163 -4.63 1.41 6.64
CA THR A 163 -4.99 1.34 5.24
C THR A 163 -6.03 0.30 4.95
N MET A 164 -6.98 0.72 4.13
CA MET A 164 -7.93 -0.16 3.49
C MET A 164 -7.85 0.07 1.99
N GLY A 165 -8.00 -1.00 1.21
CA GLY A 165 -7.83 -0.97 -0.24
C GLY A 165 -7.25 -2.28 -0.74
N LEU A 166 -6.96 -2.32 -2.03
CA LEU A 166 -6.33 -3.49 -2.66
C LEU A 166 -4.99 -3.87 -2.03
N CYS A 167 -4.22 -2.92 -1.49
CA CYS A 167 -2.96 -3.20 -0.80
C CYS A 167 -3.13 -4.00 0.50
N GLY A 168 -4.35 -4.15 1.01
CA GLY A 168 -4.65 -4.80 2.28
C GLY A 168 -4.15 -3.98 3.48
N PRO A 169 -4.42 -4.45 4.71
CA PRO A 169 -4.01 -3.75 5.92
C PRO A 169 -2.51 -3.98 6.21
N TYR A 170 -1.86 -2.95 6.75
CA TYR A 170 -0.53 -3.08 7.35
C TYR A 170 -0.67 -3.60 8.80
N THR A 171 -0.49 -4.90 9.01
CA THR A 171 -0.54 -5.53 10.34
C THR A 171 0.78 -6.17 10.72
N ASN A 172 1.04 -6.25 12.03
CA ASN A 172 2.13 -7.06 12.59
C ASN A 172 1.56 -8.08 13.60
N PRO A 173 1.63 -9.39 13.34
CA PRO A 173 2.23 -10.03 12.16
C PRO A 173 1.46 -9.71 10.85
N PRO A 174 2.10 -9.88 9.68
CA PRO A 174 1.44 -9.70 8.39
C PRO A 174 0.16 -10.55 8.26
N ALA A 175 -0.85 -10.00 7.61
CA ALA A 175 -2.13 -10.68 7.40
C ALA A 175 -1.95 -12.00 6.63
N LYS A 176 -2.71 -13.03 7.00
CA LYS A 176 -2.72 -14.33 6.32
C LYS A 176 -3.79 -14.34 5.22
N GLY A 177 -3.47 -13.76 4.07
CA GLY A 177 -4.32 -13.71 2.87
C GLY A 177 -4.87 -12.32 2.56
N LEU A 178 -5.85 -12.27 1.66
CA LEU A 178 -6.50 -11.02 1.23
C LEU A 178 -7.56 -10.60 2.25
N VAL A 179 -7.24 -9.64 3.11
CA VAL A 179 -8.13 -9.15 4.16
C VAL A 179 -8.71 -7.80 3.76
N TRP A 180 -10.03 -7.67 3.76
CA TRP A 180 -10.70 -6.42 3.36
C TRP A 180 -11.41 -5.71 4.51
N THR A 181 -11.90 -6.43 5.53
CA THR A 181 -12.52 -5.86 6.76
C THR A 181 -12.23 -6.72 7.97
N GLY A 182 -11.73 -6.09 9.05
CA GLY A 182 -11.42 -6.78 10.31
C GLY A 182 -10.50 -7.99 10.11
N THR A 183 -10.99 -9.18 10.41
CA THR A 183 -10.25 -10.45 10.30
C THR A 183 -10.71 -11.32 9.13
N ARG A 184 -11.62 -10.83 8.27
CA ARG A 184 -12.21 -11.65 7.20
C ARG A 184 -11.25 -11.74 6.00
N VAL A 185 -10.72 -12.95 5.80
CA VAL A 185 -9.96 -13.32 4.61
C VAL A 185 -10.94 -13.64 3.48
N GLU A 186 -10.76 -12.97 2.35
CA GLU A 186 -11.46 -13.26 1.10
C GLU A 186 -10.66 -14.27 0.28
N LYS A 187 -11.31 -15.34 -0.17
CA LYS A 187 -10.67 -16.38 -0.98
C LYS A 187 -10.89 -16.14 -2.47
N ASP A 188 -11.99 -15.49 -2.83
CA ASP A 188 -12.27 -15.09 -4.20
C ASP A 188 -11.58 -13.75 -4.51
N VAL A 189 -10.48 -13.85 -5.26
CA VAL A 189 -9.69 -12.71 -5.71
C VAL A 189 -10.54 -11.69 -6.50
N HIS A 190 -11.45 -12.16 -7.36
CA HIS A 190 -12.27 -11.27 -8.17
C HIS A 190 -13.28 -10.53 -7.30
N LEU A 191 -13.85 -11.20 -6.28
CA LEU A 191 -14.70 -10.53 -5.30
C LEU A 191 -13.92 -9.51 -4.47
N TYR A 192 -12.70 -9.85 -4.04
CA TYR A 192 -11.82 -8.92 -3.32
C TYR A 192 -11.53 -7.67 -4.16
N ALA A 193 -11.10 -7.84 -5.41
CA ALA A 193 -10.77 -6.73 -6.30
C ALA A 193 -11.99 -5.84 -6.60
N ARG A 194 -13.15 -6.45 -6.91
CA ARG A 194 -14.39 -5.72 -7.21
C ARG A 194 -14.89 -4.85 -6.06
N ARG A 195 -14.68 -5.27 -4.80
CA ARG A 195 -15.08 -4.47 -3.63
C ARG A 195 -14.34 -3.14 -3.51
N TRP A 196 -13.15 -3.06 -4.10
CA TRP A 196 -12.34 -1.84 -4.12
C TRP A 196 -12.49 -1.07 -5.43
N ARG A 197 -13.37 -1.51 -6.34
CA ARG A 197 -13.71 -0.79 -7.56
C ARG A 197 -14.60 0.38 -7.20
N VAL A 198 -14.16 1.57 -7.59
CA VAL A 198 -14.80 2.85 -7.29
C VAL A 198 -15.72 3.26 -8.42
N ALA A 199 -15.35 2.92 -9.66
CA ALA A 199 -16.10 3.29 -10.86
C ALA A 199 -15.71 2.42 -12.05
N ASP A 200 -16.63 2.30 -13.02
CA ASP A 200 -16.32 1.78 -14.35
C ASP A 200 -15.39 2.72 -15.13
N GLU A 201 -15.56 4.02 -14.92
CA GLU A 201 -14.84 5.07 -15.65
C GLU A 201 -14.38 6.20 -14.73
N VAL A 202 -13.47 7.02 -15.25
CA VAL A 202 -12.84 8.17 -14.57
C VAL A 202 -13.87 9.22 -14.11
N THR A 203 -15.01 9.30 -14.78
CA THR A 203 -16.04 10.35 -14.73
C THR A 203 -17.05 10.21 -13.58
N SER A 204 -16.99 9.16 -12.76
CA SER A 204 -17.93 9.00 -11.64
C SER A 204 -17.77 10.12 -10.61
N ARG A 205 -18.86 10.81 -10.28
CA ARG A 205 -18.84 12.20 -9.77
C ARG A 205 -18.31 12.45 -8.35
N GLU A 206 -18.21 11.48 -7.44
CA GLU A 206 -17.89 11.81 -6.04
C GLU A 206 -16.69 11.06 -5.45
N SER A 207 -16.47 9.80 -5.82
CA SER A 207 -15.46 8.94 -5.20
C SER A 207 -14.15 8.82 -6.01
N SER A 208 -14.14 9.26 -7.28
CA SER A 208 -12.97 9.22 -8.16
C SER A 208 -12.03 10.40 -7.91
N LEU A 209 -10.78 10.13 -7.54
CA LEU A 209 -9.74 11.15 -7.40
C LEU A 209 -9.42 11.81 -8.74
N PHE A 210 -9.54 11.08 -9.84
CA PHE A 210 -9.32 11.62 -11.19
C PHE A 210 -10.40 12.64 -11.57
N PHE A 211 -11.65 12.39 -11.20
CA PHE A 211 -12.73 13.37 -11.38
C PHE A 211 -12.44 14.64 -10.55
N GLN A 212 -12.11 14.47 -9.27
CA GLN A 212 -11.78 15.59 -8.37
C GLN A 212 -10.61 16.42 -8.90
N LEU A 213 -9.60 15.78 -9.49
CA LEU A 213 -8.48 16.45 -10.16
C LEU A 213 -8.96 17.32 -11.32
N GLY A 214 -9.80 16.77 -12.20
CA GLY A 214 -10.38 17.51 -13.32
C GLY A 214 -11.14 18.75 -12.86
N GLU A 215 -11.98 18.61 -11.82
CA GLU A 215 -12.71 19.74 -11.23
C GLU A 215 -11.81 20.77 -10.54
N ALA A 216 -10.71 20.34 -9.91
CA ALA A 216 -9.72 21.26 -9.36
C ALA A 216 -9.04 22.08 -10.47
N GLN A 217 -8.69 21.44 -11.58
CA GLN A 217 -8.07 22.10 -12.72
C GLN A 217 -9.02 23.08 -13.43
N LYS A 218 -10.30 22.74 -13.57
CA LYS A 218 -11.33 23.67 -14.08
C LYS A 218 -11.43 24.91 -13.21
N ARG A 219 -11.56 24.73 -11.88
CA ARG A 219 -11.59 25.84 -10.91
C ARG A 219 -10.34 26.72 -11.01
N ALA A 220 -9.17 26.13 -11.16
CA ALA A 220 -7.91 26.87 -11.35
C ALA A 220 -7.87 27.69 -12.65
N ARG A 221 -8.65 27.30 -13.68
CA ARG A 221 -8.80 28.03 -14.95
C ARG A 221 -9.97 29.02 -14.95
N GLY A 222 -10.80 29.06 -13.89
CA GLY A 222 -12.00 29.90 -13.82
C GLY A 222 -13.18 29.39 -14.65
N GLU A 223 -13.21 28.09 -14.94
CA GLU A 223 -14.30 27.38 -15.63
C GLU A 223 -15.42 26.94 -14.68
#